data_AF-A0A316JMQ2-F1
#
_entry.id   AF-A0A316JMQ2-F1
#
_cell.length_a   1.000
_cell.length_b   1.000
_cell.length_c   1.000
_cell.angle_alpha   90.00
_cell.angle_beta   90.00
_cell.angle_gamma   90.00
#
_symmetry.space_group_name_H-M   'P 1'
#
loop_
_entity.id
_entity.type
_entity.pdbx_description
1 polymer ?
#
loop_
_entity_poly.entity_id
_entity_poly.type
_entity_poly.pdbx_seq_one_letter_code
_entity_poly.pdbx_strand_id
1 'polypeptide(L)' 'MPYRIKTHDAWGSTPVGDFPSLDAARQAFSSLCQDPWYRQDGTVKGLELLEIQADGQGQRLDWFAFA' A
#
# COMPACT_ATOMS: atom_id res chain seq x y z
N MET A 1 14.41 -3.92 -3.19
CA MET A 1 13.30 -3.31 -3.96
C MET A 1 12.81 -2.15 -3.13
N PRO A 2 12.91 -0.89 -3.62
CA PRO A 2 12.78 0.28 -2.76
C PRO A 2 11.33 0.70 -2.50
N TYR A 3 10.31 0.08 -3.07
CA TYR A 3 8.92 0.48 -2.82
C TYR A 3 8.07 -0.68 -2.34
N ARG A 4 7.19 -0.41 -1.36
CA ARG A 4 6.30 -1.42 -0.77
C ARG A 4 4.91 -0.85 -0.56
N ILE A 5 3.89 -1.61 -0.92
CA ILE A 5 2.50 -1.28 -0.58
C ILE A 5 2.07 -2.16 0.59
N LYS A 6 1.40 -1.56 1.58
CA LYS A 6 0.73 -2.25 2.68
C LYS A 6 -0.76 -1.96 2.68
N THR A 7 -1.56 -2.96 3.00
CA THR A 7 -2.93 -2.77 3.49
C THR A 7 -2.92 -2.56 4.99
N HIS A 8 -3.91 -1.84 5.48
CA HIS A 8 -4.16 -1.61 6.91
C HIS A 8 -5.57 -2.07 7.24
N ASP A 9 -5.72 -2.87 8.28
CA ASP A 9 -6.98 -3.37 8.79
C ASP A 9 -7.11 -3.11 10.31
N ALA A 10 -8.11 -3.70 10.96
CA ALA A 10 -8.34 -3.53 12.40
C ALA A 10 -7.26 -4.20 13.28
N TRP A 11 -6.43 -5.08 12.71
CA TRP A 11 -5.45 -5.89 13.42
C TRP A 11 -4.00 -5.47 13.15
N GLY A 12 -3.74 -4.74 12.07
CA GLY A 12 -2.43 -4.17 11.77
C GLY A 12 -2.25 -3.84 10.29
N SER A 13 -1.02 -4.04 9.80
CA SER A 13 -0.65 -3.75 8.41
C SER A 13 0.03 -4.93 7.75
N THR A 14 -0.40 -5.28 6.55
CA THR A 14 0.12 -6.43 5.79
C THR A 14 0.72 -5.96 4.47
N PRO A 15 1.96 -6.35 4.11
CA PRO A 15 2.53 -6.05 2.80
C PRO A 15 1.77 -6.79 1.70
N VAL A 16 1.35 -6.07 0.66
CA VAL A 16 0.67 -6.66 -0.50
C VAL A 16 1.57 -6.79 -1.72
N GLY A 17 2.68 -6.05 -1.75
CA GLY A 17 3.65 -6.16 -2.83
C GLY A 17 4.88 -5.28 -2.64
N ASP A 18 5.98 -5.74 -3.22
CA ASP A 18 7.24 -5.02 -3.35
C ASP A 18 7.49 -4.68 -4.82
N PHE A 19 7.93 -3.45 -5.08
CA PHE A 19 8.08 -2.90 -6.42
C PHE A 19 9.49 -2.33 -6.62
N PRO A 20 10.10 -2.54 -7.81
CA PRO A 20 11.44 -2.05 -8.10
C PRO A 20 11.50 -0.56 -8.44
N SER A 21 10.37 0.06 -8.82
CA SER A 21 10.28 1.46 -9.25
C SER A 21 9.05 2.16 -8.69
N LEU A 22 9.15 3.48 -8.49
CA LEU A 22 8.06 4.30 -7.94
C LEU A 22 6.85 4.33 -8.86
N ASP A 23 7.08 4.37 -10.17
CA ASP A 23 6.03 4.40 -11.18
C ASP A 23 5.17 3.13 -11.14
N ALA A 24 5.82 1.94 -11.13
CA ALA A 24 5.13 0.67 -10.99
C ALA A 24 4.37 0.57 -9.65
N ALA A 25 4.98 1.07 -8.56
CA ALA A 25 4.34 1.09 -7.26
C ALA A 25 3.11 1.99 -7.23
N ARG A 26 3.17 3.18 -7.85
CA ARG A 26 2.03 4.11 -7.94
C ARG A 26 0.91 3.58 -8.83
N GLN A 27 1.25 2.93 -9.94
CA GLN A 27 0.25 2.29 -10.80
C GLN A 27 -0.49 1.18 -10.04
N ALA A 28 0.26 0.30 -9.35
CA ALA A 28 -0.33 -0.74 -8.52
C ALA A 28 -1.16 -0.14 -7.37
N PHE A 29 -0.64 0.87 -6.66
CA PHE A 29 -1.35 1.56 -5.58
C PHE A 29 -2.68 2.15 -6.06
N SER A 30 -2.67 2.86 -7.19
CA SER A 30 -3.88 3.44 -7.78
C SER A 30 -4.90 2.38 -8.16
N SER A 31 -4.45 1.25 -8.73
CA SER A 31 -5.31 0.11 -9.05
C SER A 31 -5.94 -0.48 -7.79
N LEU A 32 -5.17 -0.67 -6.72
CA LEU A 32 -5.66 -1.22 -5.45
C LEU A 32 -6.66 -0.27 -4.75
N CYS A 33 -6.45 1.04 -4.85
CA CYS A 33 -7.40 2.04 -4.31
C CYS A 33 -8.78 1.99 -4.99
N GLN A 34 -8.83 1.52 -6.24
CA GLN A 34 -10.06 1.40 -7.02
C GLN A 34 -10.62 -0.03 -7.03
N ASP A 35 -9.94 -0.98 -6.40
CA ASP A 35 -10.34 -2.38 -6.41
C ASP A 35 -11.66 -2.56 -5.64
N PRO A 36 -12.73 -3.05 -6.29
CA PRO A 36 -14.01 -3.29 -5.64
C PRO A 36 -13.92 -4.28 -4.48
N TRP A 37 -12.97 -5.22 -4.52
CA TRP A 37 -12.83 -6.23 -3.48
C TRP A 37 -12.44 -5.60 -2.14
N TYR A 38 -11.42 -4.73 -2.11
CA TYR A 38 -11.04 -4.01 -0.89
C TYR A 38 -12.15 -3.12 -0.36
N ARG A 39 -12.93 -2.51 -1.26
CA ARG A 39 -14.05 -1.65 -0.88
C ARG A 39 -15.24 -2.42 -0.32
N GLN A 40 -15.53 -3.61 -0.85
CA GLN A 40 -16.70 -4.41 -0.47
C GLN A 40 -16.43 -5.30 0.74
N ASP A 41 -15.22 -5.81 0.88
CA ASP A 41 -14.82 -6.67 2.01
C ASP A 41 -14.88 -5.90 3.35
N GLY A 42 -14.54 -4.60 3.33
CA GLY A 42 -14.72 -3.69 4.47
C GLY A 42 -13.79 -3.95 5.67
N THR A 43 -12.98 -5.01 5.63
CA THR A 43 -11.95 -5.29 6.65
C THR A 43 -10.73 -4.41 6.45
N VAL A 44 -10.35 -4.16 5.19
CA VAL A 44 -9.27 -3.23 4.83
C VAL A 44 -9.76 -1.80 4.98
N LYS A 45 -9.07 -1.05 5.84
CA LYS A 45 -9.34 0.36 6.16
C LYS A 45 -8.52 1.32 5.32
N GLY A 46 -7.38 0.88 4.80
CA GLY A 46 -6.55 1.74 3.97
C GLY A 46 -5.38 1.04 3.32
N LEU A 47 -4.70 1.79 2.47
CA LEU A 47 -3.50 1.42 1.75
C LEU A 47 -2.41 2.46 2.02
N GLU A 48 -1.18 2.00 2.12
CA GLU A 48 0.00 2.81 2.32
C GLU A 48 1.07 2.43 1.31
N LEU A 49 1.63 3.41 0.61
CA LEU A 49 2.82 3.25 -0.22
C LEU A 49 4.04 3.78 0.53
N LEU A 50 5.07 2.95 0.61
CA LEU A 50 6.32 3.22 1.32
C LEU A 50 7.49 3.20 0.34
N GLU A 51 8.45 4.09 0.54
CA GLU A 51 9.83 3.94 0.08
C GLU A 51 10.67 3.28 1.19
N ILE A 52 11.23 2.11 0.90
CA ILE A 52 12.12 1.37 1.79
C ILE A 52 13.54 1.94 1.65
N GLN A 53 13.98 2.59 2.71
CA GLN A 53 15.31 3.14 2.86
C GLN A 53 16.34 2.02 3.13
N ALA A 54 17.63 2.34 2.98
CA ALA A 54 18.73 1.37 3.11
C ALA A 54 18.84 0.75 4.52
N ASP A 55 18.33 1.43 5.55
CA ASP A 55 18.25 0.95 6.93
C ASP A 55 17.02 0.03 7.19
N GLY A 56 16.23 -0.24 6.14
CA GLY A 56 15.01 -1.04 6.21
C GLY A 56 13.79 -0.26 6.71
N GLN A 57 13.92 1.02 7.03
CA GLN A 57 12.77 1.85 7.40
C GLN A 57 11.96 2.23 6.18
N GLY A 58 10.63 2.23 6.31
CA GLY A 58 9.72 2.68 5.27
C GLY A 58 9.34 4.14 5.48
N GLN A 59 9.67 5.01 4.52
CA GLN A 59 9.13 6.36 4.44
C GLN A 59 7.80 6.34 3.69
N ARG A 60 6.72 6.83 4.30
CA ARG A 60 5.42 6.94 3.63
C ARG A 60 5.46 7.98 2.52
N LEU A 61 5.09 7.54 1.33
CA LEU A 61 4.93 8.39 0.15
C LEU A 61 3.46 8.76 -0.08
N ASP A 62 2.57 7.78 0.00
CA ASP A 62 1.14 7.96 -0.26
C ASP A 62 0.28 7.18 0.74
N TRP A 63 -0.93 7.69 0.99
CA TRP A 63 -1.93 7.08 1.86
C TRP A 63 -3.31 7.17 1.24
N PHE A 64 -4.07 6.09 1.35
CA PHE A 64 -5.47 6.04 0.94
C PHE A 64 -6.29 5.37 2.03
N ALA A 65 -7.44 5.94 2.38
CA ALA A 65 -8.39 5.35 3.29
C ALA A 65 -9.66 4.98 2.52
N PHE A 66 -10.15 3.75 2.74
CA PHE A 66 -11.46 3.36 2.25
C PHE A 66 -12.52 3.98 3.16
N ALA A 67 -13.49 4.66 2.55
CA ALA A 67 -14.62 5.30 3.24
C ALA A 67 -15.72 4.29 3.60
#